data_AF-A0A1J4KX33-F1
#
_entry.id   AF-A0A1J4KX33-F1
#
_cell.length_a   1.000
_cell.length_b   1.000
_cell.length_c   1.000
_cell.angle_alpha   90.00
_cell.angle_beta   90.00
_cell.angle_gamma   90.00
#
_symmetry.space_group_name_H-M   'P 1'
#
loop_
_entity.id
_entity.type
_entity.pdbx_description
1 polymer ?
#
loop_
_entity_poly.entity_id
_entity_poly.type
_entity_poly.pdbx_seq_one_letter_code
_entity_poly.pdbx_strand_id
1 'polypeptide(L)'
;MEKANGDIRKVIDDIDKREKRIVDLQTPAIRPKQQVDIEFDSPVSEFQNFLAKNGGRTGGWDPESHAEFLRQLQRHGENDLPSYLPNIPEESVRAHIEWNKKFLELKQLMKAAINEMRENNRKAKQVIDPEEPKAPKVDPEIVKLRLQERERVKQMRKQKAAEEAEKAKKANDDFKKKKFVQLKQELMRKSSKRPSPIKEVNEEKEKEKIDLRRQKFKPDDWDKIRKRDAAAEERRLAVKQAQEAARIAREEKERKLAEANAKKFRHAKRDPERLMKPTAAVLARKNAEDDEPKGPVNSVFAIPHRAVPAWMV
;
A
#
# COMPACT_ATOMS: atom_id res chain seq x y z
N MET A 1 -4.41 47.77 3.04
CA MET A 1 -3.35 47.01 2.35
C MET A 1 -2.92 45.77 3.16
N GLU A 2 -2.80 45.82 4.49
CA GLU A 2 -2.34 44.65 5.29
C GLU A 2 -3.33 43.47 5.36
N LYS A 3 -4.65 43.72 5.35
CA LYS A 3 -5.65 42.64 5.41
C LYS A 3 -5.64 41.74 4.17
N ALA A 4 -5.42 42.31 2.99
CA ALA A 4 -5.32 41.57 1.72
C ALA A 4 -4.07 40.67 1.69
N ASN A 5 -2.95 41.12 2.27
CA ASN A 5 -1.72 40.34 2.37
C ASN A 5 -1.84 39.17 3.35
N GLY A 6 -2.68 39.29 4.38
CA GLY A 6 -2.96 38.20 5.32
C GLY A 6 -3.76 37.05 4.70
N ASP A 7 -4.69 37.37 3.79
CA ASP A 7 -5.50 36.36 3.09
C ASP A 7 -4.70 35.64 2.00
N ILE A 8 -3.78 36.33 1.31
CA ILE A 8 -2.90 35.71 0.32
C ILE A 8 -1.96 34.68 0.97
N ARG A 9 -1.40 34.99 2.15
CA ARG A 9 -0.54 34.04 2.88
C ARG A 9 -1.29 32.77 3.31
N LYS A 10 -2.55 32.91 3.75
CA LYS A 10 -3.39 31.76 4.10
C LYS A 10 -3.71 30.88 2.89
N VAL A 11 -3.95 31.49 1.74
CA VAL A 11 -4.21 30.77 0.49
C VAL A 11 -2.96 30.00 0.05
N ILE A 12 -1.77 30.59 0.16
CA ILE A 12 -0.50 29.93 -0.15
C ILE A 12 -0.25 28.75 0.81
N ASP A 13 -0.46 28.94 2.12
CA ASP A 13 -0.32 27.86 3.12
C ASP A 13 -1.30 26.70 2.87
N ASP A 14 -2.51 26.99 2.40
CA ASP A 14 -3.50 25.96 2.07
C ASP A 14 -3.18 25.24 0.76
N ILE A 15 -2.57 25.92 -0.21
CA ILE A 15 -2.04 25.31 -1.43
C ILE A 15 -0.89 24.36 -1.08
N ASP A 16 0.10 24.80 -0.29
CA ASP A 16 1.22 23.97 0.15
C ASP A 16 0.77 22.74 0.95
N LYS A 17 -0.23 22.89 1.83
CA LYS A 17 -0.81 21.77 2.59
C LYS A 17 -1.58 20.79 1.71
N ARG A 18 -2.11 21.24 0.58
CA ARG A 18 -2.83 20.40 -0.37
C ARG A 18 -1.85 19.68 -1.28
N GLU A 19 -0.79 20.35 -1.72
CA GLU A 19 0.28 19.76 -2.52
C GLU A 19 1.03 18.68 -1.72
N LYS A 20 1.38 18.92 -0.45
CA LYS A 20 1.97 17.89 0.43
C LYS A 20 1.08 16.65 0.57
N ARG A 21 -0.23 16.84 0.72
CA ARG A 21 -1.18 15.72 0.79
C ARG A 21 -1.32 14.95 -0.52
N ILE A 22 -1.21 15.64 -1.66
CA ILE A 22 -1.26 14.99 -2.98
C ILE A 22 0.00 14.16 -3.21
N VAL A 23 1.17 14.68 -2.81
CA VAL A 23 2.45 13.94 -2.88
C VAL A 23 2.41 12.69 -1.99
N ASP A 24 1.93 12.81 -0.76
CA ASP A 24 1.78 11.68 0.18
C ASP A 24 0.78 10.61 -0.30
N LEU A 25 -0.23 11.00 -1.11
CA LEU A 25 -1.23 10.09 -1.70
C LEU A 25 -0.76 9.46 -3.01
N GLN A 26 0.17 10.08 -3.73
CA GLN A 26 0.68 9.62 -5.03
C GLN A 26 1.96 8.79 -4.94
N THR A 27 2.75 8.91 -3.88
CA THR A 27 3.89 8.00 -3.67
C THR A 27 3.41 6.74 -2.93
N PRO A 28 3.38 5.55 -3.57
CA PRO A 28 3.34 4.32 -2.77
C PRO A 28 4.51 4.39 -1.80
N ALA A 29 4.27 4.11 -0.52
CA ALA A 29 5.26 4.14 0.54
C ALA A 29 6.41 3.15 0.26
N ILE A 30 7.32 3.54 -0.63
CA ILE A 30 8.62 2.91 -0.80
C ILE A 30 9.41 3.41 0.39
N ARG A 31 9.42 2.62 1.47
CA ARG A 31 10.39 2.82 2.54
C ARG A 31 11.75 2.95 1.85
N PRO A 32 12.52 4.02 2.09
CA PRO A 32 13.91 4.00 1.71
C PRO A 32 14.48 2.74 2.34
N LYS A 33 15.02 1.84 1.50
CA LYS A 33 15.80 0.71 2.00
C LYS A 33 17.00 1.35 2.68
N GLN A 34 16.87 1.54 3.98
CA GLN A 34 17.96 1.93 4.84
C GLN A 34 19.02 0.86 4.57
N GLN A 35 20.05 1.22 3.82
CA GLN A 35 21.31 0.49 3.82
C GLN A 35 21.87 0.74 5.22
N VAL A 36 21.32 0.01 6.17
CA VAL A 36 22.00 -0.20 7.42
C VAL A 36 23.16 -1.09 7.04
N ASP A 37 24.35 -0.52 7.09
CA ASP A 37 25.59 -1.26 7.27
C ASP A 37 25.45 -1.94 8.64
N ILE A 38 24.68 -3.02 8.64
CA ILE A 38 24.52 -3.89 9.79
C ILE A 38 25.85 -4.63 9.85
N GLU A 39 26.81 -4.06 10.56
CA GLU A 39 27.93 -4.81 11.14
C GLU A 39 27.35 -5.79 12.16
N PHE A 40 26.68 -6.84 11.66
CA PHE A 40 26.50 -8.04 12.42
C PHE A 40 27.82 -8.77 12.32
N ASP A 41 28.49 -9.01 13.46
CA ASP A 41 29.55 -10.01 13.63
C ASP A 41 28.97 -11.42 13.40
N SER A 42 28.48 -11.65 12.19
CA SER A 42 28.02 -12.93 11.71
C SER A 42 29.11 -13.49 10.80
N PRO A 43 29.38 -14.80 10.83
CA PRO A 43 30.25 -15.47 9.86
C PRO A 43 29.87 -15.17 8.40
N VAL A 44 28.60 -14.82 8.15
CA VAL A 44 28.09 -14.38 6.86
C VAL A 44 28.62 -13.00 6.46
N SER A 45 28.68 -12.06 7.40
CA SER A 45 29.19 -10.70 7.18
C SER A 45 30.70 -10.71 7.03
N GLU A 46 31.43 -11.53 7.80
CA GLU A 46 32.88 -11.69 7.65
C GLU A 46 33.26 -12.21 6.26
N PHE A 47 32.52 -13.20 5.75
CA PHE A 47 32.71 -13.68 4.38
C PHE A 47 32.43 -12.59 3.34
N GLN A 48 31.35 -11.80 3.51
CA GLN A 48 31.04 -10.70 2.60
C GLN A 48 32.11 -9.60 2.64
N ASN A 49 32.58 -9.23 3.82
CA ASN A 49 33.66 -8.27 4.04
C ASN A 49 34.97 -8.76 3.43
N PHE A 50 35.25 -10.06 3.53
CA PHE A 50 36.42 -10.67 2.89
C PHE A 50 36.36 -10.60 1.36
N LEU A 51 35.19 -10.80 0.75
CA LEU A 51 35.01 -10.62 -0.69
C LEU A 51 35.15 -9.17 -1.12
N ALA A 52 34.59 -8.23 -0.34
CA ALA A 52 34.68 -6.81 -0.64
C ALA A 52 36.14 -6.31 -0.60
N LYS A 53 36.94 -6.78 0.36
CA LYS A 53 38.35 -6.39 0.51
C LYS A 53 39.29 -7.03 -0.51
N ASN A 54 39.05 -8.28 -0.92
CA ASN A 54 39.98 -9.05 -1.75
C ASN A 54 39.53 -9.21 -3.21
N GLY A 55 38.74 -8.28 -3.76
CA GLY A 55 38.40 -8.30 -5.19
C GLY A 55 37.39 -9.39 -5.59
N GLY A 56 36.49 -9.76 -4.68
CA GLY A 56 35.33 -10.60 -4.97
C GLY A 56 35.61 -12.11 -4.95
N ARG A 57 34.92 -12.84 -5.82
CA ARG A 57 34.90 -14.33 -5.82
C ARG A 57 36.14 -14.96 -6.46
N THR A 58 36.89 -14.20 -7.25
CA THR A 58 38.10 -14.66 -7.93
C THR A 58 39.38 -14.10 -7.31
N GLY A 59 39.29 -13.35 -6.21
CA GLY A 59 40.48 -12.81 -5.55
C GLY A 59 41.19 -11.70 -6.34
N GLY A 60 40.50 -11.07 -7.30
CA GLY A 60 41.11 -10.14 -8.26
C GLY A 60 41.79 -10.81 -9.47
N TRP A 61 41.74 -12.13 -9.60
CA TRP A 61 42.22 -12.83 -10.79
C TRP A 61 41.18 -12.84 -11.90
N ASP A 62 41.67 -12.89 -13.14
CA ASP A 62 40.83 -13.12 -14.32
C ASP A 62 40.11 -14.48 -14.23
N PRO A 63 38.84 -14.61 -14.65
CA PRO A 63 38.10 -15.86 -14.54
C PRO A 63 38.78 -17.05 -15.22
N GLU A 64 39.50 -16.84 -16.33
CA GLU A 64 40.21 -17.91 -17.04
C GLU A 64 41.41 -18.39 -16.23
N SER A 65 42.26 -17.47 -15.80
CA SER A 65 43.42 -17.75 -14.94
C SER A 65 43.02 -18.39 -13.60
N HIS A 66 41.90 -17.93 -13.01
CA HIS A 66 41.36 -18.51 -11.79
C HIS A 66 40.85 -19.95 -11.99
N ALA A 67 40.22 -20.23 -13.13
CA ALA A 67 39.77 -21.59 -13.46
C ALA A 67 40.95 -22.53 -13.71
N GLU A 68 42.01 -22.07 -14.38
CA GLU A 68 43.24 -22.84 -14.56
C GLU A 68 43.92 -23.14 -13.22
N PHE A 69 44.02 -22.13 -12.35
CA PHE A 69 44.51 -22.30 -10.98
C PHE A 69 43.75 -23.39 -10.22
N LEU A 70 42.41 -23.37 -10.22
CA LEU A 70 41.61 -24.38 -9.54
C LEU A 70 41.81 -25.78 -10.15
N ARG A 71 41.89 -25.88 -11.47
CA ARG A 71 42.13 -27.14 -12.18
C ARG A 71 43.48 -27.73 -11.81
N GLN A 72 44.52 -26.91 -11.73
CA GLN A 72 45.86 -27.36 -11.38
C GLN A 72 45.98 -27.65 -9.88
N LEU A 73 45.31 -26.88 -9.01
CA LEU A 73 45.27 -27.12 -7.57
C LEU A 73 44.62 -28.47 -7.25
N GLN A 74 43.57 -28.84 -7.99
CA GLN A 74 42.93 -30.14 -7.87
C GLN A 74 43.83 -31.31 -8.35
N ARG A 75 44.75 -31.06 -9.29
CA ARG A 75 45.60 -32.09 -9.92
C ARG A 75 46.93 -32.31 -9.19
N HIS A 76 47.60 -31.23 -8.81
CA HIS A 76 48.98 -31.25 -8.31
C HIS A 76 49.09 -30.87 -6.82
N GLY A 77 47.98 -30.47 -6.18
CA GLY A 77 47.98 -30.01 -4.80
C GLY A 77 48.67 -28.64 -4.64
N GLU A 78 48.85 -28.22 -3.39
CA GLU A 78 49.30 -26.87 -3.05
C GLU A 78 50.80 -26.64 -3.25
N ASN A 79 51.61 -27.71 -3.18
CA ASN A 79 53.07 -27.60 -3.10
C ASN A 79 53.74 -27.40 -4.47
N ASP A 80 53.19 -27.98 -5.53
CA ASP A 80 53.81 -27.95 -6.87
C ASP A 80 53.13 -26.94 -7.83
N LEU A 81 52.13 -26.21 -7.34
CA LEU A 81 51.28 -25.35 -8.17
C LEU A 81 52.02 -24.22 -8.92
N PRO A 82 53.02 -23.53 -8.32
CA PRO A 82 53.74 -22.48 -9.02
C PRO A 82 54.49 -22.96 -10.27
N SER A 83 54.93 -24.22 -10.29
CA SER A 83 55.66 -24.81 -11.42
C SER A 83 54.79 -25.05 -12.66
N TYR A 84 53.47 -25.16 -12.50
CA TYR A 84 52.53 -25.45 -13.59
C TYR A 84 51.79 -24.19 -14.11
N LEU A 85 51.99 -23.03 -13.48
CA LEU A 85 51.51 -21.71 -13.93
C LEU A 85 52.69 -20.79 -14.28
N PRO A 86 53.46 -21.06 -15.35
CA PRO A 86 54.61 -20.22 -15.72
C PRO A 86 54.20 -18.81 -16.17
N ASN A 87 52.93 -18.61 -16.54
CA ASN A 87 52.40 -17.32 -16.98
C ASN A 87 52.10 -16.36 -15.81
N ILE A 88 52.15 -16.84 -14.56
CA ILE A 88 51.77 -16.09 -13.37
C ILE A 88 52.95 -16.10 -12.38
N PRO A 89 53.31 -14.95 -11.77
CA PRO A 89 54.41 -14.91 -10.82
C PRO A 89 54.15 -15.85 -9.63
N GLU A 90 55.16 -16.62 -9.24
CA GLU A 90 55.08 -17.61 -8.17
C GLU A 90 54.59 -17.01 -6.83
N GLU A 91 55.02 -15.80 -6.51
CA GLU A 91 54.58 -15.07 -5.31
C GLU A 91 53.06 -14.81 -5.34
N SER A 92 52.51 -14.49 -6.52
CA SER A 92 51.07 -14.29 -6.68
C SER A 92 50.31 -15.60 -6.56
N VAL A 93 50.84 -16.70 -7.09
CA VAL A 93 50.25 -18.05 -6.94
C VAL A 93 50.19 -18.44 -5.46
N ARG A 94 51.28 -18.24 -4.70
CA ARG A 94 51.31 -18.54 -3.25
C ARG A 94 50.33 -17.68 -2.46
N ALA A 95 50.29 -16.37 -2.71
CA ALA A 95 49.31 -15.47 -2.08
C ALA A 95 47.87 -15.89 -2.41
N HIS A 96 47.62 -16.36 -3.64
CA HIS A 96 46.31 -16.82 -4.07
C HIS A 96 45.93 -18.19 -3.48
N ILE A 97 46.90 -19.06 -3.18
CA ILE A 97 46.68 -20.30 -2.39
C ILE A 97 46.23 -19.95 -0.97
N GLU A 98 46.91 -19.02 -0.30
CA GLU A 98 46.54 -18.57 1.04
C GLU A 98 45.15 -17.90 1.06
N TRP A 99 44.88 -17.06 0.06
CA TRP A 99 43.56 -16.47 -0.15
C TRP A 99 42.50 -17.55 -0.36
N ASN A 100 42.77 -18.57 -1.17
CA ASN A 100 41.81 -19.65 -1.46
C ASN A 100 41.53 -20.50 -0.21
N LYS A 101 42.54 -20.77 0.62
CA LYS A 101 42.36 -21.44 1.92
C LYS A 101 41.41 -20.66 2.83
N LYS A 102 41.69 -19.37 3.00
CA LYS A 102 40.86 -18.48 3.82
C LYS A 102 39.45 -18.31 3.25
N PHE A 103 39.32 -18.24 1.93
CA PHE A 103 38.03 -18.20 1.24
C PHE A 103 37.20 -19.46 1.51
N LEU A 104 37.83 -20.65 1.46
CA LEU A 104 37.16 -21.92 1.73
C LEU A 104 36.72 -22.03 3.19
N GLU A 105 37.57 -21.63 4.14
CA GLU A 105 37.25 -21.60 5.57
C GLU A 105 36.04 -20.70 5.84
N LEU A 106 36.09 -19.44 5.41
CA LEU A 106 34.98 -18.49 5.62
C LEU A 106 33.70 -18.94 4.91
N LYS A 107 33.79 -19.56 3.73
CA LYS A 107 32.64 -20.14 3.03
C LYS A 107 32.03 -21.30 3.81
N GLN A 108 32.85 -22.14 4.46
CA GLN A 108 32.37 -23.21 5.32
C GLN A 108 31.69 -22.66 6.58
N LEU A 109 32.28 -21.67 7.24
CA LEU A 109 31.71 -21.00 8.41
C LEU A 109 30.38 -20.31 8.07
N MET A 110 30.31 -19.58 6.95
CA MET A 110 29.06 -18.99 6.46
C MET A 110 27.99 -20.07 6.23
N LYS A 111 28.35 -21.18 5.58
CA LYS A 111 27.41 -22.28 5.31
C LYS A 111 26.95 -22.95 6.61
N ALA A 112 27.84 -23.14 7.57
CA ALA A 112 27.52 -23.68 8.89
C ALA A 112 26.54 -22.76 9.64
N ALA A 113 26.82 -21.45 9.70
CA ALA A 113 25.94 -20.47 10.31
C ALA A 113 24.55 -20.41 9.65
N ILE A 114 24.50 -20.47 8.31
CA ILE A 114 23.21 -20.54 7.59
C ILE A 114 22.47 -21.84 7.90
N ASN A 115 23.18 -22.96 8.00
CA ASN A 115 22.57 -24.24 8.33
C ASN A 115 22.03 -24.24 9.77
N GLU A 116 22.82 -23.74 10.72
CA GLU A 116 22.39 -23.58 12.11
C GLU A 116 21.17 -22.67 12.21
N MET A 117 21.18 -21.52 11.51
CA MET A 117 20.01 -20.64 11.45
C MET A 117 18.80 -21.35 10.85
N ARG A 118 18.97 -22.17 9.80
CA ARG A 118 17.88 -22.96 9.21
C ARG A 118 17.37 -24.03 10.16
N GLU A 119 18.26 -24.71 10.89
CA GLU A 119 17.91 -25.70 11.90
C GLU A 119 17.22 -25.06 13.10
N ASN A 120 17.69 -23.92 13.58
CA ASN A 120 17.06 -23.16 14.65
C ASN A 120 15.68 -22.64 14.21
N ASN A 121 15.53 -22.19 12.97
CA ASN A 121 14.23 -21.84 12.40
C ASN A 121 13.32 -23.07 12.22
N ARG A 122 13.86 -24.24 11.87
CA ARG A 122 13.11 -25.49 11.77
C ARG A 122 12.67 -25.96 13.16
N LYS A 123 13.55 -25.91 14.15
CA LYS A 123 13.28 -26.21 15.56
C LYS A 123 12.27 -25.21 16.12
N ALA A 124 12.39 -23.91 15.87
CA ALA A 124 11.40 -22.92 16.28
C ALA A 124 10.02 -23.20 15.64
N LYS A 125 9.97 -23.56 14.35
CA LYS A 125 8.73 -24.02 13.70
C LYS A 125 8.20 -25.34 14.27
N GLN A 126 9.09 -26.26 14.64
CA GLN A 126 8.74 -27.54 15.26
C GLN A 126 8.41 -27.40 16.74
N VAL A 127 8.86 -26.37 17.45
CA VAL A 127 8.50 -26.04 18.85
C VAL A 127 7.18 -25.29 18.89
N ILE A 128 6.83 -24.60 17.80
CA ILE A 128 5.46 -24.15 17.54
C ILE A 128 4.53 -25.34 17.22
N ASP A 129 5.06 -26.57 17.02
CA ASP A 129 4.24 -27.76 16.77
C ASP A 129 4.92 -29.11 17.14
N PRO A 130 5.03 -29.46 18.45
CA PRO A 130 4.96 -30.84 18.90
C PRO A 130 4.17 -30.96 20.22
N GLU A 131 3.32 -29.98 20.49
CA GLU A 131 2.23 -30.06 21.45
C GLU A 131 1.01 -29.58 20.68
N GLU A 132 0.46 -30.48 19.86
CA GLU A 132 -0.97 -30.71 20.01
C GLU A 132 -1.14 -31.14 21.48
N PRO A 133 -1.64 -30.29 22.40
CA PRO A 133 -2.62 -30.89 23.27
C PRO A 133 -3.64 -31.43 22.27
N LYS A 134 -3.99 -32.72 22.35
CA LYS A 134 -5.29 -33.19 21.85
C LYS A 134 -6.22 -32.02 22.08
N ALA A 135 -6.70 -31.36 21.01
CA ALA A 135 -7.51 -30.16 21.15
C ALA A 135 -8.43 -30.48 22.32
N PRO A 136 -8.39 -29.74 23.47
CA PRO A 136 -9.30 -30.05 24.55
C PRO A 136 -10.62 -30.12 23.83
N LYS A 137 -11.31 -31.27 23.87
CA LYS A 137 -12.58 -31.43 23.19
C LYS A 137 -13.39 -30.26 23.75
N VAL A 138 -13.44 -29.15 23.03
CA VAL A 138 -14.02 -27.94 23.56
C VAL A 138 -15.47 -28.33 23.53
N ASP A 139 -16.02 -28.63 24.71
CA ASP A 139 -17.36 -29.16 24.79
C ASP A 139 -18.24 -28.28 23.91
N PRO A 140 -19.01 -28.87 22.97
CA PRO A 140 -19.79 -28.09 22.03
C PRO A 140 -20.75 -27.12 22.75
N GLU A 141 -21.04 -27.38 24.02
CA GLU A 141 -21.74 -26.48 24.94
C GLU A 141 -20.96 -25.20 25.28
N ILE A 142 -19.65 -25.26 25.54
CA ILE A 142 -18.82 -24.08 25.86
C ILE A 142 -18.73 -23.14 24.64
N VAL A 143 -18.63 -23.71 23.44
CA VAL A 143 -18.64 -22.93 22.19
C VAL A 143 -20.00 -22.28 21.97
N LYS A 144 -21.11 -23.01 22.19
CA LYS A 144 -22.47 -22.47 22.12
C LYS A 144 -22.69 -21.35 23.15
N LEU A 145 -22.20 -21.51 24.38
CA LEU A 145 -22.35 -20.53 25.45
C LEU A 145 -21.59 -19.24 25.12
N ARG A 146 -20.35 -19.34 24.62
CA ARG A 146 -19.58 -18.18 24.12
C ARG A 146 -20.25 -17.49 22.94
N LEU A 147 -20.88 -18.25 22.03
CA LEU A 147 -21.58 -17.68 20.89
C LEU A 147 -22.85 -16.92 21.34
N GLN A 148 -23.63 -17.50 22.25
CA GLN A 148 -24.79 -16.85 22.85
C GLN A 148 -24.42 -15.60 23.65
N GLU A 149 -23.33 -15.64 24.40
CA GLU A 149 -22.81 -14.48 25.14
C GLU A 149 -22.39 -13.36 24.17
N ARG A 150 -21.69 -13.71 23.08
CA ARG A 150 -21.32 -12.76 22.03
C ARG A 150 -22.55 -12.15 21.34
N GLU A 151 -23.61 -12.92 21.12
CA GLU A 151 -24.87 -12.41 20.58
C GLU A 151 -25.59 -11.49 21.56
N ARG A 152 -25.66 -11.84 22.85
CA ARG A 152 -26.22 -10.97 23.90
C ARG A 152 -25.48 -9.64 24.00
N VAL A 153 -24.15 -9.66 24.01
CA VAL A 153 -23.33 -8.43 24.01
C VAL A 153 -23.59 -7.59 22.76
N LYS A 154 -23.74 -8.23 21.59
CA LYS A 154 -24.06 -7.53 20.33
C LYS A 154 -25.47 -6.91 20.37
N GLN A 155 -26.45 -7.59 20.94
CA GLN A 155 -27.81 -7.05 21.14
C GLN A 155 -27.82 -5.89 22.12
N MET A 156 -27.13 -6.02 23.26
CA MET A 156 -26.98 -4.94 24.25
C MET A 156 -26.30 -3.70 23.65
N ARG A 157 -25.24 -3.88 22.85
CA ARG A 157 -24.58 -2.78 22.14
C ARG A 157 -25.52 -2.11 21.13
N LYS A 158 -26.32 -2.88 20.39
CA LYS A 158 -27.32 -2.34 19.45
C LYS A 158 -28.40 -1.55 20.17
N GLN A 159 -28.92 -2.05 21.29
CA GLN A 159 -29.93 -1.35 22.10
C GLN A 159 -29.37 -0.04 22.68
N LYS A 160 -28.17 -0.08 23.25
CA LYS A 160 -27.51 1.12 23.78
C LYS A 160 -27.26 2.17 22.69
N ALA A 161 -26.82 1.74 21.50
CA ALA A 161 -26.63 2.64 20.36
C ALA A 161 -27.96 3.24 19.86
N ALA A 162 -29.05 2.47 19.87
CA ALA A 162 -30.38 2.97 19.50
C ALA A 162 -30.90 4.00 20.52
N GLU A 163 -30.72 3.74 21.81
CA GLU A 163 -31.11 4.67 22.88
C GLU A 163 -30.31 5.98 22.83
N GLU A 164 -29.01 5.89 22.56
CA GLU A 164 -28.14 7.06 22.39
C GLU A 164 -28.55 7.89 21.15
N ALA A 165 -28.89 7.24 20.04
CA ALA A 165 -29.40 7.90 18.85
C ALA A 165 -30.76 8.60 19.10
N GLU A 166 -31.66 7.98 19.86
CA GLU A 166 -32.94 8.58 20.23
C GLU A 166 -32.75 9.79 21.15
N LYS A 167 -31.88 9.67 22.17
CA LYS A 167 -31.51 10.79 23.05
C LYS A 167 -30.90 11.95 22.28
N ALA A 168 -30.01 11.67 21.33
CA ALA A 168 -29.42 12.69 20.47
C ALA A 168 -30.46 13.39 19.59
N LYS A 169 -31.43 12.64 19.04
CA LYS A 169 -32.54 13.20 18.26
C LYS A 169 -33.41 14.12 19.11
N LYS A 170 -33.79 13.68 20.31
CA LYS A 170 -34.59 14.47 21.25
C LYS A 170 -33.87 15.74 21.70
N ALA A 171 -32.56 15.66 21.99
CA ALA A 171 -31.74 16.82 22.32
C ALA A 171 -31.66 17.84 21.17
N ASN A 172 -31.57 17.36 19.92
CA ASN A 172 -31.57 18.23 18.74
C ASN A 172 -32.94 18.92 18.54
N ASP A 173 -34.04 18.18 18.73
CA ASP A 173 -35.38 18.75 18.62
C ASP A 173 -35.66 19.77 19.74
N ASP A 174 -35.20 19.52 20.97
CA ASP A 174 -35.28 20.48 22.07
C ASP A 174 -34.40 21.71 21.82
N PHE A 175 -33.21 21.54 21.23
CA PHE A 175 -32.36 22.66 20.81
C PHE A 175 -33.04 23.52 19.74
N LYS A 176 -33.67 22.91 18.74
CA LYS A 176 -34.46 23.62 17.72
C LYS A 176 -35.63 24.38 18.32
N LYS A 177 -36.39 23.77 19.25
CA LYS A 177 -37.48 24.43 19.97
C LYS A 177 -36.99 25.62 20.77
N LYS A 178 -35.89 25.47 21.53
CA LYS A 178 -35.28 26.58 22.29
C LYS A 178 -34.85 27.71 21.37
N LYS A 179 -34.21 27.41 20.24
CA LYS A 179 -33.81 28.40 19.24
C LYS A 179 -35.02 29.12 18.63
N PHE A 180 -36.10 28.40 18.36
CA PHE A 180 -37.35 28.98 17.84
C PHE A 180 -38.01 29.91 18.87
N VAL A 181 -38.07 29.51 20.14
CA VAL A 181 -38.59 30.35 21.23
C VAL A 181 -37.73 31.61 21.42
N GLN A 182 -36.40 31.47 21.40
CA GLN A 182 -35.49 32.61 21.47
C GLN A 182 -35.72 33.59 20.32
N LEU A 183 -35.85 33.09 19.08
CA LEU A 183 -36.13 33.92 17.92
C LEU A 183 -37.48 34.65 18.05
N LYS A 184 -38.51 33.95 18.54
CA LYS A 184 -39.83 34.53 18.80
C LYS A 184 -39.77 35.63 19.87
N GLN A 185 -39.02 35.40 20.94
CA GLN A 185 -38.84 36.38 22.01
C GLN A 185 -38.03 37.60 21.56
N GLU A 186 -37.02 37.40 20.71
CA GLU A 186 -36.24 38.48 20.12
C GLU A 186 -37.10 39.35 19.18
N LEU A 187 -37.97 38.73 18.40
CA LEU A 187 -38.98 39.41 17.57
C LEU A 187 -39.93 40.25 18.42
N MET A 188 -40.47 39.68 19.51
CA MET A 188 -41.35 40.40 20.44
C MET A 188 -40.64 41.57 21.14
N ARG A 189 -39.34 41.42 21.47
CA ARG A 189 -38.53 42.51 22.03
C ARG A 189 -38.27 43.63 21.02
N LYS A 190 -38.08 43.27 19.75
CA LYS A 190 -37.90 44.22 18.64
C LYS A 190 -39.20 44.95 18.32
N SER A 191 -40.36 44.29 18.41
CA SER A 191 -41.67 44.93 18.22
C SER A 191 -42.16 45.73 19.42
N SER A 192 -41.72 45.39 20.65
CA SER A 192 -42.08 46.14 21.87
C SER A 192 -41.24 47.39 22.10
N LYS A 193 -40.18 47.62 21.31
CA LYS A 193 -39.49 48.92 21.26
C LYS A 193 -40.43 49.90 20.57
N ARG A 194 -40.95 50.86 21.35
CA ARG A 194 -41.90 51.89 20.89
C ARG A 194 -41.46 52.50 19.55
N PRO A 195 -42.37 52.65 18.57
CA PRO A 195 -42.07 53.41 17.37
C PRO A 195 -41.81 54.86 17.79
N SER A 196 -40.65 55.40 17.39
CA SER A 196 -40.42 56.84 17.42
C SER A 196 -41.31 57.50 16.36
N PRO A 197 -41.88 58.69 16.61
CA PRO A 197 -42.88 59.33 15.73
C PRO A 197 -42.34 59.83 14.38
N ILE A 198 -41.18 59.34 13.93
CA ILE A 198 -40.53 59.74 12.67
C ILE A 198 -40.61 58.61 11.61
N LYS A 199 -41.15 57.43 11.92
CA LYS A 199 -41.10 56.24 11.04
C LYS A 199 -42.33 55.92 10.19
N GLU A 200 -43.47 56.57 10.38
CA GLU A 200 -44.70 56.20 9.65
C GLU A 200 -44.56 56.38 8.13
N VAL A 201 -43.84 57.43 7.68
CA VAL A 201 -43.56 57.68 6.25
C VAL A 201 -42.62 56.63 5.62
N ASN A 202 -41.85 55.91 6.44
CA ASN A 202 -40.91 54.88 5.97
C ASN A 202 -41.48 53.48 6.11
N GLU A 203 -42.41 53.25 7.05
CA GLU A 203 -43.11 51.97 7.22
C GLU A 203 -44.13 51.72 6.11
N GLU A 204 -44.82 52.74 5.61
CA GLU A 204 -45.69 52.59 4.44
C GLU A 204 -44.88 52.28 3.17
N LYS A 205 -43.74 52.97 2.96
CA LYS A 205 -42.83 52.67 1.83
C LYS A 205 -42.14 51.31 1.96
N GLU A 206 -41.83 50.85 3.17
CA GLU A 206 -41.31 49.50 3.43
C GLU A 206 -42.39 48.44 3.24
N LYS A 207 -43.61 48.65 3.76
CA LYS A 207 -44.76 47.74 3.56
C LYS A 207 -45.13 47.65 2.10
N GLU A 208 -45.17 48.77 1.38
CA GLU A 208 -45.41 48.82 -0.06
C GLU A 208 -44.28 48.11 -0.83
N LYS A 209 -43.01 48.28 -0.45
CA LYS A 209 -41.89 47.51 -1.03
C LYS A 209 -41.94 46.01 -0.70
N ILE A 210 -42.40 45.64 0.49
CA ILE A 210 -42.57 44.25 0.94
C ILE A 210 -43.75 43.61 0.20
N ASP A 211 -44.85 44.33 0.00
CA ASP A 211 -46.04 43.89 -0.72
C ASP A 211 -45.79 43.84 -2.23
N LEU A 212 -45.01 44.77 -2.80
CA LEU A 212 -44.47 44.63 -4.15
C LEU A 212 -43.50 43.45 -4.28
N ARG A 213 -42.69 43.16 -3.26
CA ARG A 213 -41.82 41.96 -3.25
C ARG A 213 -42.63 40.67 -3.12
N ARG A 214 -43.70 40.66 -2.33
CA ARG A 214 -44.62 39.53 -2.16
C ARG A 214 -45.49 39.32 -3.40
N GLN A 215 -45.94 40.38 -4.06
CA GLN A 215 -46.64 40.29 -5.35
C GLN A 215 -45.74 39.81 -6.50
N LYS A 216 -44.41 40.04 -6.39
CA LYS A 216 -43.44 39.55 -7.39
C LYS A 216 -43.17 38.03 -7.30
N PHE A 217 -43.48 37.37 -6.19
CA PHE A 217 -43.32 35.93 -6.04
C PHE A 217 -44.67 35.25 -6.14
N LYS A 218 -44.97 34.64 -7.29
CA LYS A 218 -46.21 33.88 -7.44
C LYS A 218 -46.13 32.58 -6.63
N PRO A 219 -47.26 32.05 -6.12
CA PRO A 219 -47.28 30.72 -5.49
C PRO A 219 -46.64 29.64 -6.37
N ASP A 220 -46.80 29.73 -7.70
CA ASP A 220 -46.17 28.85 -8.68
C ASP A 220 -44.63 28.84 -8.64
N ASP A 221 -44.00 29.94 -8.23
CA ASP A 221 -42.55 30.03 -8.15
C ASP A 221 -42.02 29.26 -6.93
N TRP A 222 -42.80 29.15 -5.85
CA TRP A 222 -42.48 28.29 -4.72
C TRP A 222 -42.58 26.80 -5.07
N ASP A 223 -43.52 26.44 -5.94
CA ASP A 223 -43.65 25.05 -6.42
C ASP A 223 -42.54 24.68 -7.40
N LYS A 224 -42.09 25.61 -8.24
CA LYS A 224 -40.90 25.43 -9.08
C LYS A 224 -39.64 25.25 -8.24
N ILE A 225 -39.45 26.06 -7.20
CA ILE A 225 -38.29 25.93 -6.28
C ILE A 225 -38.35 24.59 -5.54
N ARG A 226 -39.51 24.20 -4.99
CA ARG A 226 -39.68 22.90 -4.33
C ARG A 226 -39.41 21.73 -5.26
N LYS A 227 -39.90 21.76 -6.51
CA LYS A 227 -39.61 20.74 -7.52
C LYS A 227 -38.13 20.69 -7.88
N ARG A 228 -37.48 21.85 -8.03
CA ARG A 228 -36.04 21.94 -8.32
C ARG A 228 -35.20 21.37 -7.18
N ASP A 229 -35.54 21.72 -5.94
CA ASP A 229 -34.81 21.27 -4.76
C ASP A 229 -35.05 19.77 -4.50
N ALA A 230 -36.26 19.26 -4.74
CA ALA A 230 -36.57 17.83 -4.72
C ALA A 230 -35.77 17.06 -5.79
N ALA A 231 -35.71 17.56 -7.03
CA ALA A 231 -34.90 16.97 -8.10
C ALA A 231 -33.39 17.03 -7.80
N ALA A 232 -32.92 18.08 -7.11
CA ALA A 232 -31.53 18.19 -6.68
C ALA A 232 -31.19 17.14 -5.60
N GLU A 233 -32.06 16.93 -4.63
CA GLU A 233 -31.89 15.87 -3.62
C GLU A 233 -31.99 14.47 -4.23
N GLU A 234 -32.90 14.24 -5.17
CA GLU A 234 -33.00 12.96 -5.90
C GLU A 234 -31.72 12.65 -6.67
N ARG A 235 -31.15 13.63 -7.39
CA ARG A 235 -29.84 13.49 -8.06
C ARG A 235 -28.73 13.18 -7.07
N ARG A 236 -28.73 13.84 -5.91
CA ARG A 236 -27.72 13.61 -4.85
C ARG A 236 -27.84 12.21 -4.26
N LEU A 237 -29.06 11.70 -4.10
CA LEU A 237 -29.32 10.34 -3.64
C LEU A 237 -28.88 9.30 -4.68
N ALA A 238 -29.20 9.53 -5.96
CA ALA A 238 -28.81 8.66 -7.06
C ALA A 238 -27.27 8.56 -7.20
N VAL A 239 -26.55 9.67 -7.06
CA VAL A 239 -25.08 9.67 -7.05
C VAL A 239 -24.52 8.85 -5.90
N LYS A 240 -25.09 8.97 -4.69
CA LYS A 240 -24.67 8.16 -3.52
C LYS A 240 -24.93 6.66 -3.75
N GLN A 241 -26.10 6.31 -4.26
CA GLN A 241 -26.44 4.91 -4.58
C GLN A 241 -25.53 4.33 -5.65
N ALA A 242 -25.20 5.11 -6.70
CA ALA A 242 -24.25 4.69 -7.73
C ALA A 242 -22.83 4.48 -7.17
N GLN A 243 -22.38 5.34 -6.26
CA GLN A 243 -21.09 5.17 -5.57
C GLN A 243 -21.06 3.93 -4.68
N GLU A 244 -22.14 3.66 -3.94
CA GLU A 244 -22.26 2.46 -3.10
C GLU A 244 -22.29 1.19 -3.95
N ALA A 245 -23.10 1.16 -5.02
CA ALA A 245 -23.14 0.04 -5.96
C ALA A 245 -21.78 -0.22 -6.61
N ALA A 246 -21.05 0.84 -6.99
CA ALA A 246 -19.70 0.73 -7.52
C ALA A 246 -18.71 0.17 -6.49
N ARG A 247 -18.85 0.53 -5.20
CA ARG A 247 -18.03 -0.03 -4.11
C ARG A 247 -18.31 -1.52 -3.93
N ILE A 248 -19.58 -1.91 -3.85
CA ILE A 248 -20.01 -3.32 -3.73
C ILE A 248 -19.50 -4.14 -4.93
N ALA A 249 -19.63 -3.61 -6.15
CA ALA A 249 -19.13 -4.29 -7.35
C ALA A 249 -17.60 -4.47 -7.35
N ARG A 250 -16.84 -3.52 -6.79
CA ARG A 250 -15.38 -3.65 -6.61
C ARG A 250 -15.04 -4.71 -5.57
N GLU A 251 -15.71 -4.68 -4.41
CA GLU A 251 -15.54 -5.66 -3.35
C GLU A 251 -15.87 -7.09 -3.84
N GLU A 252 -16.92 -7.25 -4.65
CA GLU A 252 -17.27 -8.56 -5.21
C GLU A 252 -16.25 -9.05 -6.24
N LYS A 253 -15.74 -8.16 -7.11
CA LYS A 253 -14.65 -8.48 -8.04
C LYS A 253 -13.38 -8.89 -7.30
N GLU A 254 -13.01 -8.17 -6.25
CA GLU A 254 -11.84 -8.48 -5.42
C GLU A 254 -12.03 -9.82 -4.70
N ARG A 255 -13.22 -10.08 -4.14
CA ARG A 255 -13.56 -11.37 -3.53
C ARG A 255 -13.45 -12.52 -4.52
N LYS A 256 -13.98 -12.37 -5.75
CA LYS A 256 -13.86 -13.37 -6.82
C LYS A 256 -12.40 -13.60 -7.21
N LEU A 257 -11.61 -12.53 -7.30
CA LEU A 257 -10.16 -12.62 -7.58
C LEU A 257 -9.41 -13.35 -6.45
N ALA A 258 -9.72 -13.03 -5.20
CA ALA A 258 -9.13 -13.66 -4.03
C ALA A 258 -9.48 -15.15 -3.96
N GLU A 259 -10.73 -15.53 -4.26
CA GLU A 259 -11.13 -16.93 -4.36
C GLU A 259 -10.41 -17.67 -5.51
N ALA A 260 -10.30 -17.04 -6.68
CA ALA A 260 -9.56 -17.60 -7.80
C ALA A 260 -8.07 -17.77 -7.47
N ASN A 261 -7.45 -16.80 -6.80
CA ASN A 261 -6.07 -16.88 -6.35
C ASN A 261 -5.89 -17.97 -5.27
N ALA A 262 -6.78 -18.06 -4.29
CA ALA A 262 -6.76 -19.12 -3.29
C ALA A 262 -6.87 -20.51 -3.93
N LYS A 263 -7.69 -20.67 -4.99
CA LYS A 263 -7.75 -21.91 -5.79
C LYS A 263 -6.45 -22.17 -6.54
N LYS A 264 -5.79 -21.15 -7.11
CA LYS A 264 -4.48 -21.29 -7.80
C LYS A 264 -3.35 -21.70 -6.86
N PHE A 265 -3.36 -21.24 -5.60
CA PHE A 265 -2.34 -21.57 -4.60
C PHE A 265 -2.66 -22.83 -3.78
N ARG A 266 -3.73 -23.58 -4.11
CA ARG A 266 -3.86 -24.96 -3.61
C ARG A 266 -2.66 -25.74 -4.14
N HIS A 267 -1.82 -26.17 -3.21
CA HIS A 267 -0.53 -26.82 -3.42
C HIS A 267 -0.64 -27.86 -4.55
N ALA A 268 -0.24 -27.48 -5.76
CA ALA A 268 -0.06 -28.44 -6.83
C ALA A 268 1.05 -29.37 -6.38
N LYS A 269 0.76 -30.67 -6.25
CA LYS A 269 1.79 -31.67 -5.98
C LYS A 269 2.87 -31.52 -7.05
N ARG A 270 4.13 -31.43 -6.61
CA ARG A 270 5.28 -31.30 -7.50
C ARG A 270 5.35 -32.56 -8.35
N ASP A 271 4.97 -32.44 -9.62
CA ASP A 271 5.05 -33.54 -10.58
C ASP A 271 6.52 -33.85 -10.88
N PRO A 272 7.06 -35.02 -10.49
CA PRO A 272 8.45 -35.38 -10.73
C PRO A 272 8.75 -35.57 -12.22
N GLU A 273 7.78 -35.96 -13.05
CA GLU A 273 7.98 -36.13 -14.49
C GLU A 273 8.07 -34.80 -15.25
N ARG A 274 7.52 -33.71 -14.67
CA ARG A 274 7.59 -32.38 -15.28
C ARG A 274 9.03 -31.90 -15.49
N LEU A 275 9.98 -32.39 -14.69
CA LEU A 275 11.40 -32.08 -14.86
C LEU A 275 11.96 -32.61 -16.18
N MET A 276 11.43 -33.74 -16.66
CA MET A 276 11.90 -34.42 -17.88
C MET A 276 11.14 -34.00 -19.14
N LYS A 277 10.08 -33.19 -18.99
CA LYS A 277 9.25 -32.74 -20.11
C LYS A 277 9.61 -31.29 -20.48
N PRO A 278 9.86 -30.98 -21.76
CA PRO A 278 10.07 -29.60 -22.19
C PRO A 278 8.87 -28.73 -21.82
N THR A 279 9.10 -27.47 -21.48
CA THR A 279 7.99 -26.54 -21.19
C THR A 279 7.15 -26.30 -22.45
N ALA A 280 5.87 -25.94 -22.29
CA ALA A 280 5.00 -25.63 -23.42
C ALA A 280 5.60 -24.58 -24.37
N ALA A 281 6.34 -23.60 -23.83
CA ALA A 281 7.05 -22.59 -24.63
C ALA A 281 8.26 -23.15 -25.41
N VAL A 282 8.88 -24.24 -24.94
CA VAL A 282 9.94 -24.94 -25.67
C VAL A 282 9.33 -25.83 -26.76
N LEU A 283 8.24 -26.52 -26.46
CA LEU A 283 7.49 -27.29 -27.47
C LEU A 283 6.95 -26.40 -28.59
N ALA A 284 6.34 -25.27 -28.24
CA ALA A 284 5.85 -24.29 -29.21
C ALA A 284 6.99 -23.74 -30.10
N ARG A 285 8.19 -23.51 -29.54
CA ARG A 285 9.35 -23.07 -30.33
C ARG A 285 9.93 -24.17 -31.21
N LYS A 286 9.87 -25.43 -30.79
CA LYS A 286 10.35 -26.58 -31.57
C LYS A 286 9.37 -26.97 -32.68
N ASN A 287 8.08 -26.75 -32.44
CA ASN A 287 7.01 -27.06 -33.39
C ASN A 287 6.65 -25.86 -34.29
N ALA A 288 7.20 -24.68 -34.02
CA ALA A 288 7.10 -23.55 -34.94
C ALA A 288 7.96 -23.85 -36.17
N GLU A 289 7.34 -23.81 -37.35
CA GLU A 289 8.07 -23.87 -38.62
C GLU A 289 9.02 -22.67 -38.71
N ASP A 290 10.21 -22.85 -39.30
CA ASP A 290 11.24 -21.81 -39.35
C ASP A 290 10.84 -20.56 -40.18
N ASP A 291 9.67 -20.60 -40.83
CA ASP A 291 9.11 -19.53 -41.65
C ASP A 291 8.19 -18.55 -40.90
N GLU A 292 7.88 -18.78 -39.62
CA GLU A 292 7.15 -17.78 -38.82
C GLU A 292 8.11 -16.73 -38.22
N PRO A 293 7.87 -15.42 -38.44
CA PRO A 293 8.72 -14.37 -37.88
C PRO A 293 8.73 -14.48 -36.35
N LYS A 294 9.89 -14.87 -35.81
CA LYS A 294 10.14 -15.11 -34.38
C LYS A 294 10.00 -13.82 -33.58
N GLY A 295 8.76 -13.42 -33.27
CA GLY A 295 8.43 -12.27 -32.43
C GLY A 295 8.96 -10.93 -32.99
N PRO A 296 8.76 -9.82 -32.25
CA PRO A 296 9.43 -8.58 -32.60
C PRO A 296 10.93 -8.85 -32.50
N VAL A 297 11.57 -8.94 -33.66
CA VAL A 297 13.00 -8.75 -33.80
C VAL A 297 13.31 -7.42 -33.14
N ASN A 298 13.75 -7.48 -31.88
CA ASN A 298 14.43 -6.40 -31.20
C ASN A 298 15.77 -6.20 -31.92
N SER A 299 15.72 -5.76 -33.18
CA SER A 299 16.87 -5.14 -33.79
C SER A 299 17.13 -3.91 -32.93
N VAL A 300 18.37 -3.78 -32.45
CA VAL A 300 18.79 -2.62 -31.67
C VAL A 300 18.49 -1.32 -32.45
N PHE A 301 18.41 -1.42 -33.78
CA PHE A 301 18.05 -0.38 -34.73
C PHE A 301 16.56 0.01 -34.77
N ALA A 302 15.64 -0.82 -34.26
CA ALA A 302 14.21 -0.54 -34.21
C ALA A 302 13.75 0.07 -32.86
N ILE A 303 14.69 0.31 -31.93
CA ILE A 303 14.39 0.98 -30.67
C ILE A 303 14.32 2.48 -30.95
N PRO A 304 13.16 3.15 -30.76
CA PRO A 304 13.09 4.59 -30.92
C PRO A 304 14.03 5.26 -29.93
N HIS A 305 14.99 6.03 -30.43
CA HIS A 305 15.88 6.82 -29.58
C HIS A 305 15.05 7.83 -28.78
N ARG A 306 15.35 7.97 -27.49
CA ARG A 306 14.72 8.99 -26.65
C ARG A 306 15.09 10.37 -27.20
N ALA A 307 14.10 11.24 -27.34
CA ALA A 307 14.32 12.61 -27.77
C ALA A 307 15.36 13.29 -26.85
N VAL A 308 16.38 13.89 -27.45
CA VAL A 308 17.37 14.68 -26.71
C VAL A 308 16.67 15.94 -26.20
N PRO A 309 16.67 16.18 -24.87
CA PRO A 309 16.09 17.39 -24.30
C PRO A 309 16.74 18.65 -24.88
N ALA A 310 15.96 19.71 -25.09
CA ALA A 310 16.39 20.95 -25.73
C ALA A 310 17.51 21.73 -25.00
N TRP A 311 17.85 21.34 -23.77
CA TRP A 311 18.96 21.94 -23.00
C TRP A 311 20.30 21.23 -23.21
N MET A 312 20.32 20.13 -23.96
CA MET A 312 21.53 19.41 -24.40
C MET A 312 21.92 19.76 -25.85
N VAL A 313 21.25 20.72 -26.48
CA VAL A 313 21.61 21.32 -27.78
C VAL A 313 22.15 22.72 -27.57
#